data_AF-A0A942CLU0-F1
#
_entry.id   AF-A0A942CLU0-F1
#
_cell.length_a   1.000
_cell.length_b   1.000
_cell.length_c   1.000
_cell.angle_alpha   90.00
_cell.angle_beta   90.00
_cell.angle_gamma   90.00
#
_symmetry.space_group_name_H-M   'P 1'
#
loop_
_entity.id
_entity.type
_entity.pdbx_description
1 polymer ?
#
loop_
_entity_poly.entity_id
_entity_poly.type
_entity_poly.pdbx_seq_one_letter_code
_entity_poly.pdbx_strand_id
1 'polypeptide(L)'
;MTRLRLEFTGGPRRGDASVFSASRVTVGRSRSNTFVLPETLAPAASGRHAEFSHEDGAWWLSDLDSTNGTFVNGQRITRTRLTSGDRIAIGDVEFAVQLVDVRRWWAMPATWAAVAAALVVIAAVAYVVNGRMRAGNPQHVADLASRSVYLVAVEHAGGRRLVGTAFAIDATGTLATNAHVAAALDMGGADPSDGDRAMAILSDAFDAREIAAVRLHPDWRPGSVSHDVAVLELRQPVSTVPLTLGATSDVQQLTRGVPLTTFGFPALSTDPLRPRGRLLTDVLSDVRLPYLEVGLGIAPGTSGSPIFDANGVVVALVVSGDFVQGPPGLPPHPSGTNVNWAISVEELRPLLR
;
A
#
# COMPACT_ATOMS: atom_id res chain seq x y z
N MET A 1 3.31 -38.35 -18.58
CA MET A 1 3.78 -39.69 -18.21
C MET A 1 2.65 -40.35 -17.45
N THR A 2 2.15 -41.50 -17.89
CA THR A 2 1.02 -42.17 -17.26
C THR A 2 1.47 -42.81 -15.96
N ARG A 3 0.83 -42.49 -14.83
CA ARG A 3 1.12 -43.11 -13.53
C ARG A 3 0.32 -44.40 -13.36
N LEU A 4 0.93 -45.41 -12.74
CA LEU A 4 0.26 -46.66 -12.38
C LEU A 4 -0.32 -46.53 -10.97
N ARG A 5 -1.62 -46.69 -10.82
CA ARG A 5 -2.28 -46.82 -9.52
C ARG A 5 -2.82 -48.24 -9.37
N LEU A 6 -2.44 -48.90 -8.29
CA LEU A 6 -2.91 -50.24 -7.90
C LEU A 6 -3.74 -50.11 -6.63
N GLU A 7 -5.01 -50.50 -6.70
CA GLU A 7 -5.95 -50.44 -5.58
C GLU A 7 -6.41 -51.84 -5.18
N PHE A 8 -6.29 -52.21 -3.91
CA PHE A 8 -6.71 -53.52 -3.41
C PHE A 8 -8.23 -53.68 -3.54
N THR A 9 -8.70 -54.73 -4.22
CA THR A 9 -10.14 -54.96 -4.44
C THR A 9 -10.82 -55.74 -3.32
N GLY A 10 -10.05 -56.45 -2.50
CA GLY A 10 -10.54 -57.32 -1.44
C GLY A 10 -9.57 -57.46 -0.26
N GLY A 11 -9.97 -58.25 0.74
CA GLY A 11 -9.19 -58.50 1.94
C GLY A 11 -9.09 -57.29 2.90
N PRO A 12 -8.21 -57.35 3.92
CA PRO A 12 -8.11 -56.34 4.97
C PRO A 12 -7.61 -54.97 4.49
N ARG A 13 -7.08 -54.89 3.27
CA ARG A 13 -6.57 -53.65 2.67
C ARG A 13 -7.49 -53.10 1.58
N ARG A 14 -8.72 -53.61 1.43
CA ARG A 14 -9.65 -53.16 0.39
C ARG A 14 -9.81 -51.63 0.39
N GLY A 15 -9.60 -51.02 -0.76
CA GLY A 15 -9.65 -49.56 -0.95
C GLY A 15 -8.31 -48.84 -0.74
N ASP A 16 -7.32 -49.48 -0.11
CA ASP A 16 -5.95 -48.95 -0.10
C ASP A 16 -5.42 -48.91 -1.55
N ALA A 17 -4.68 -47.86 -1.89
CA ALA A 17 -4.07 -47.73 -3.19
C ALA A 17 -2.62 -47.24 -3.11
N SER A 18 -1.78 -47.76 -4.00
CA SER A 18 -0.40 -47.32 -4.20
C SER A 18 -0.25 -46.72 -5.60
N VAL A 19 0.43 -45.59 -5.70
CA VAL A 19 0.66 -44.88 -6.97
C VAL A 19 2.15 -44.84 -7.27
N PHE A 20 2.51 -45.27 -8.47
CA PHE A 20 3.89 -45.38 -8.93
C PHE A 20 4.13 -44.45 -10.11
N SER A 21 5.25 -43.72 -10.04
CA SER A 21 5.74 -42.82 -11.10
C SER A 21 7.01 -43.33 -11.79
N ALA A 22 7.62 -44.40 -11.28
CA ALA A 22 8.80 -45.03 -11.89
C ALA A 22 8.40 -45.78 -13.17
N SER A 23 9.30 -45.88 -14.15
CA SER A 23 9.06 -46.65 -15.39
C SER A 23 9.11 -48.17 -15.20
N ARG A 24 9.57 -48.63 -14.04
CA ARG A 24 9.59 -50.04 -13.65
C ARG A 24 9.16 -50.19 -12.19
N VAL A 25 8.25 -51.12 -11.91
CA VAL A 25 7.74 -51.42 -10.57
C VAL A 25 7.74 -52.94 -10.39
N THR A 26 8.60 -53.46 -9.53
CA THR A 26 8.60 -54.89 -9.19
C THR A 26 7.70 -55.18 -8.00
N VAL A 27 7.03 -56.33 -8.01
CA VAL A 27 6.05 -56.73 -6.99
C VAL A 27 6.32 -58.16 -6.50
N GLY A 28 6.21 -58.37 -5.18
CA GLY A 28 6.37 -59.68 -4.55
C GLY A 28 6.66 -59.58 -3.05
N ARG A 29 6.91 -60.74 -2.41
CA ARG A 29 7.17 -60.83 -0.96
C ARG A 29 8.53 -60.32 -0.51
N SER A 30 9.52 -60.31 -1.40
CA SER A 30 10.85 -59.81 -1.07
C SER A 30 10.80 -58.31 -0.78
N ARG A 31 11.55 -57.88 0.24
CA ARG A 31 11.73 -56.46 0.59
C ARG A 31 12.48 -55.66 -0.48
N SER A 32 13.10 -56.33 -1.45
CA SER A 32 13.78 -55.69 -2.58
C SER A 32 12.84 -55.24 -3.70
N ASN A 33 11.54 -55.55 -3.62
CA ASN A 33 10.57 -55.10 -4.62
C ASN A 33 10.18 -53.64 -4.43
N THR A 34 9.84 -52.95 -5.52
CA THR A 34 9.27 -51.60 -5.47
C THR A 34 7.94 -51.57 -4.70
N PHE A 35 7.11 -52.60 -4.89
CA PHE A 35 5.88 -52.80 -4.14
C PHE A 35 5.94 -54.14 -3.40
N VAL A 36 6.21 -54.06 -2.11
CA VAL A 36 6.33 -55.24 -1.25
C VAL A 36 4.95 -55.70 -0.82
N LEU A 37 4.63 -56.97 -1.08
CA LEU A 37 3.46 -57.65 -0.55
C LEU A 37 3.90 -58.49 0.65
N PRO A 38 3.65 -58.09 1.90
CA PRO A 38 4.12 -58.83 3.06
C PRO A 38 3.61 -60.28 3.06
N GLU A 39 4.37 -61.19 3.64
CA GLU A 39 3.97 -62.60 3.74
C GLU A 39 2.67 -62.82 4.50
N THR A 40 2.35 -61.93 5.44
CA THR A 40 1.07 -61.93 6.17
C THR A 40 -0.12 -61.53 5.30
N LEU A 41 0.11 -60.86 4.17
CA LEU A 41 -0.93 -60.34 3.28
C LEU A 41 -1.06 -61.20 2.01
N ALA A 42 0.05 -61.67 1.46
CA ALA A 42 0.10 -62.41 0.21
C ALA A 42 1.05 -63.62 0.30
N PRO A 43 0.78 -64.61 1.16
CA PRO A 43 1.66 -65.78 1.30
C PRO A 43 1.85 -66.54 -0.02
N ALA A 44 0.88 -66.49 -0.94
CA ALA A 44 0.98 -67.14 -2.25
C ALA A 44 1.74 -66.31 -3.31
N ALA A 45 2.09 -65.06 -3.04
CA ALA A 45 2.96 -64.28 -3.94
C ALA A 45 4.41 -64.82 -3.90
N SER A 46 5.22 -64.66 -4.93
CA SER A 46 6.63 -65.11 -4.94
C SER A 46 7.55 -64.00 -4.44
N GLY A 47 8.81 -64.33 -4.10
CA GLY A 47 9.81 -63.36 -3.64
C GLY A 47 9.94 -62.18 -4.62
N ARG A 48 10.10 -62.46 -5.92
CA ARG A 48 9.86 -61.53 -7.03
C ARG A 48 8.82 -62.19 -7.92
N HIS A 49 7.61 -61.63 -8.00
CA HIS A 49 6.47 -62.32 -8.62
C HIS A 49 6.12 -61.72 -9.96
N ALA A 50 6.01 -60.39 -10.04
CA ALA A 50 5.66 -59.71 -11.26
C ALA A 50 6.40 -58.38 -11.40
N GLU A 51 6.46 -57.87 -12.63
CA GLU A 51 7.01 -56.57 -12.96
C GLU A 51 6.04 -55.78 -13.83
N PHE A 52 5.79 -54.54 -13.45
CA PHE A 52 5.18 -53.54 -14.32
C PHE A 52 6.27 -52.73 -15.00
N SER A 53 6.22 -52.64 -16.33
CA SER A 53 7.12 -51.79 -17.10
C SER A 53 6.34 -50.80 -17.96
N HIS A 54 6.83 -49.57 -18.03
CA HIS A 54 6.29 -48.52 -18.89
C HIS A 54 7.18 -48.37 -20.12
N GLU A 55 6.75 -48.97 -21.23
CA GLU A 55 7.47 -49.05 -22.51
C GLU A 55 6.54 -48.54 -23.63
N ASP A 56 7.07 -47.76 -24.56
CA ASP A 56 6.35 -47.21 -25.71
C ASP A 56 5.02 -46.50 -25.36
N GLY A 57 5.00 -45.80 -24.21
CA GLY A 57 3.82 -45.06 -23.75
C GLY A 57 2.69 -45.92 -23.17
N ALA A 58 2.94 -47.21 -22.95
CA ALA A 58 1.99 -48.13 -22.36
C ALA A 58 2.57 -48.85 -21.13
N TRP A 59 1.69 -49.21 -20.20
CA TRP A 59 2.03 -50.08 -19.09
C TRP A 59 1.87 -51.54 -19.49
N TRP A 60 2.87 -52.34 -19.16
CA TRP A 60 2.90 -53.78 -19.35
C TRP A 60 3.05 -54.46 -18.00
N LEU A 61 2.46 -55.64 -17.86
CA LEU A 61 2.64 -56.54 -16.72
C LEU A 61 3.29 -57.82 -17.20
N SER A 62 4.38 -58.23 -16.54
CA SER A 62 5.08 -59.50 -16.81
C SER A 62 5.15 -60.34 -15.54
N ASP A 63 4.85 -61.62 -15.67
CA ASP A 63 5.11 -62.61 -14.63
C ASP A 63 6.61 -62.97 -14.62
N LEU A 64 7.23 -63.01 -13.45
CA LEU A 64 8.66 -63.28 -13.28
C LEU A 64 8.90 -64.75 -12.91
N ASP A 65 8.26 -65.66 -13.64
CA ASP A 65 8.27 -67.11 -13.41
C ASP A 65 7.79 -67.47 -12.00
N SER A 66 6.64 -66.92 -11.64
CA SER A 66 6.09 -67.08 -10.31
C SER A 66 5.43 -68.44 -10.12
N THR A 67 5.47 -68.93 -8.88
CA THR A 67 4.97 -70.27 -8.52
C THR A 67 3.47 -70.44 -8.82
N ASN A 68 2.67 -69.43 -8.49
CA ASN A 68 1.21 -69.46 -8.64
C ASN A 68 0.72 -68.74 -9.91
N GLY A 69 1.60 -68.04 -10.62
CA GLY A 69 1.27 -67.24 -11.78
C GLY A 69 0.64 -65.89 -11.45
N THR A 70 0.72 -64.99 -12.42
CA THR A 70 0.02 -63.70 -12.45
C THR A 70 -1.21 -63.79 -13.36
N PHE A 71 -2.32 -63.20 -12.95
CA PHE A 71 -3.56 -63.19 -13.72
C PHE A 71 -4.02 -61.76 -14.03
N VAL A 72 -4.62 -61.57 -15.19
CA VAL A 72 -5.30 -60.34 -15.60
C VAL A 72 -6.69 -60.72 -16.07
N ASN A 73 -7.72 -60.14 -15.45
CA ASN A 73 -9.14 -60.42 -15.69
C ASN A 73 -9.48 -61.92 -15.69
N GLY A 74 -8.85 -62.67 -14.77
CA GLY A 74 -9.05 -64.12 -14.60
C GLY A 74 -8.24 -65.00 -15.56
N GLN A 75 -7.48 -64.42 -16.50
CA GLN A 75 -6.61 -65.17 -17.41
C GLN A 75 -5.15 -65.12 -16.95
N ARG A 76 -4.48 -66.28 -16.90
CA ARG A 76 -3.06 -66.35 -16.56
C ARG A 76 -2.23 -65.72 -17.68
N ILE A 77 -1.24 -64.90 -17.33
CA ILE A 77 -0.39 -64.21 -18.30
C ILE A 77 1.08 -64.55 -18.09
N THR A 78 1.87 -64.40 -19.16
CA THR A 78 3.34 -64.29 -19.07
C THR A 78 3.75 -62.84 -19.23
N ARG A 79 3.17 -62.14 -20.21
CA ARG A 79 3.30 -60.69 -20.40
C ARG A 79 2.05 -60.17 -21.10
N THR A 80 1.51 -59.05 -20.65
CA THR A 80 0.38 -58.39 -21.32
C THR A 80 0.41 -56.88 -21.16
N ARG A 81 -0.22 -56.17 -22.09
CA ARG A 81 -0.43 -54.72 -21.99
C ARG A 81 -1.61 -54.47 -21.07
N LEU A 82 -1.44 -53.57 -20.12
CA LEU A 82 -2.50 -53.16 -19.21
C LEU A 82 -3.34 -52.04 -19.80
N THR A 83 -4.62 -52.07 -19.43
CA THR A 83 -5.60 -51.02 -19.64
C THR A 83 -6.15 -50.54 -18.30
N SER A 84 -6.62 -49.30 -18.25
CA SER A 84 -7.25 -48.79 -17.03
C SER A 84 -8.58 -49.51 -16.80
N GLY A 85 -8.78 -50.04 -15.60
CA GLY A 85 -9.93 -50.86 -15.23
C GLY A 85 -9.61 -52.35 -15.11
N ASP A 86 -8.45 -52.81 -15.58
CA ASP A 86 -8.06 -54.21 -15.47
C ASP A 86 -7.98 -54.66 -14.00
N ARG A 87 -8.40 -55.90 -13.74
CA ARG A 87 -8.20 -56.56 -12.47
C ARG A 87 -7.04 -57.52 -12.58
N ILE A 88 -6.08 -57.40 -11.68
CA ILE A 88 -4.91 -58.27 -11.66
C ILE A 88 -4.88 -59.08 -10.38
N ALA A 89 -4.45 -60.33 -10.45
CA ALA A 89 -4.22 -61.17 -9.28
C ALA A 89 -2.74 -61.58 -9.23
N ILE A 90 -2.12 -61.36 -8.07
CA ILE A 90 -0.73 -61.72 -7.76
C ILE A 90 -0.76 -62.53 -6.46
N GLY A 91 -0.49 -63.82 -6.57
CA GLY A 91 -0.76 -64.76 -5.48
C GLY A 91 -2.25 -64.74 -5.11
N ASP A 92 -2.52 -64.39 -3.87
CA ASP A 92 -3.82 -64.37 -3.20
C ASP A 92 -4.41 -62.96 -3.04
N VAL A 93 -3.80 -61.97 -3.72
CA VAL A 93 -4.25 -60.58 -3.68
C VAL A 93 -4.67 -60.11 -5.06
N GLU A 94 -5.81 -59.43 -5.10
CA GLU A 94 -6.33 -58.77 -6.29
C GLU A 94 -6.20 -57.24 -6.22
N PHE A 95 -5.90 -56.64 -7.37
CA PHE A 95 -5.83 -55.20 -7.54
C PHE A 95 -6.65 -54.74 -8.74
N ALA A 96 -7.27 -53.57 -8.63
CA ALA A 96 -7.77 -52.81 -9.75
C ALA A 96 -6.68 -51.86 -10.26
N VAL A 97 -6.42 -51.89 -11.56
CA VAL A 97 -5.45 -51.05 -12.23
C VAL A 97 -6.12 -49.76 -12.68
N GLN A 98 -5.54 -48.62 -12.32
CA GLN A 98 -5.92 -47.32 -12.86
C GLN A 98 -4.69 -46.67 -13.51
N LEU A 99 -4.80 -46.36 -14.81
CA LEU A 99 -3.75 -45.69 -15.56
C LEU A 99 -4.06 -44.20 -15.62
N VAL A 100 -3.37 -43.39 -14.81
CA VAL A 100 -3.66 -41.96 -14.66
C VAL A 100 -2.78 -41.15 -15.59
N ASP A 101 -3.36 -40.53 -16.61
CA ASP A 101 -2.63 -39.59 -17.47
C ASP A 101 -2.55 -38.20 -16.82
N VAL A 102 -1.36 -37.86 -16.32
CA VAL A 102 -1.06 -36.54 -15.75
C VAL A 102 -0.98 -35.43 -16.80
N ARG A 103 -1.05 -35.72 -18.11
CA ARG A 103 -1.04 -34.68 -19.16
C ARG A 103 -2.34 -33.87 -19.23
N ARG A 104 -3.45 -34.34 -18.64
CA ARG A 104 -4.75 -33.65 -18.71
C ARG A 104 -4.97 -32.56 -17.65
N TRP A 105 -4.06 -32.37 -16.70
CA TRP A 105 -4.26 -31.43 -15.59
C TRP A 105 -3.98 -29.95 -15.92
N TRP A 106 -3.42 -29.64 -17.10
CA TRP A 106 -3.18 -28.26 -17.53
C TRP A 106 -4.06 -27.80 -18.70
N ALA A 107 -5.00 -28.63 -19.18
CA ALA A 107 -6.02 -28.13 -20.10
C ALA A 107 -6.98 -27.24 -19.31
N MET A 108 -6.56 -25.99 -19.07
CA MET A 108 -7.43 -24.94 -18.58
C MET A 108 -8.66 -24.92 -19.50
N PRO A 109 -9.89 -25.18 -19.02
CA PRO A 109 -11.06 -24.82 -19.80
C PRO A 109 -10.92 -23.34 -20.18
N ALA A 110 -11.35 -22.94 -21.37
CA ALA A 110 -11.17 -21.57 -21.90
C ALA A 110 -11.58 -20.47 -20.91
N THR A 111 -12.45 -20.80 -19.95
CA THR A 111 -12.83 -19.97 -18.80
C THR A 111 -11.65 -19.56 -17.91
N TRP A 112 -10.68 -20.44 -17.61
CA TRP A 112 -9.53 -20.09 -16.79
C TRP A 112 -8.51 -19.22 -17.53
N ALA A 113 -8.34 -19.40 -18.84
CA ALA A 113 -7.54 -18.50 -19.66
C ALA A 113 -8.20 -17.12 -19.74
N ALA A 114 -9.53 -17.06 -19.87
CA ALA A 114 -10.29 -15.82 -19.81
C ALA A 114 -10.22 -15.16 -18.42
N VAL A 115 -10.27 -15.92 -17.33
CA VAL A 115 -10.10 -15.42 -15.96
C VAL A 115 -8.68 -14.91 -15.74
N ALA A 116 -7.65 -15.62 -16.20
CA ALA A 116 -6.27 -15.17 -16.11
C ALA A 116 -6.05 -13.90 -16.95
N ALA A 117 -6.56 -13.86 -18.18
CA ALA A 117 -6.52 -12.66 -19.02
C ALA A 117 -7.30 -11.49 -18.38
N ALA A 118 -8.47 -11.75 -17.80
CA ALA A 118 -9.23 -10.75 -17.07
C ALA A 118 -8.48 -10.27 -15.82
N LEU A 119 -7.83 -11.15 -15.07
CA LEU A 119 -6.99 -10.78 -13.91
C LEU A 119 -5.77 -9.99 -14.34
N VAL A 120 -5.14 -10.31 -15.47
CA VAL A 120 -4.02 -9.53 -16.04
C VAL A 120 -4.51 -8.16 -16.51
N VAL A 121 -5.68 -8.08 -17.14
CA VAL A 121 -6.30 -6.79 -17.54
C VAL A 121 -6.73 -6.01 -16.31
N ILE A 122 -7.33 -6.62 -15.29
CA ILE A 122 -7.68 -5.98 -14.01
C ILE A 122 -6.42 -5.54 -13.30
N ALA A 123 -5.34 -6.32 -13.29
CA ALA A 123 -4.07 -5.94 -12.70
C ALA A 123 -3.38 -4.83 -13.51
N ALA A 124 -3.49 -4.83 -14.84
CA ALA A 124 -2.96 -3.79 -15.72
C ALA A 124 -3.78 -2.50 -15.60
N VAL A 125 -5.11 -2.60 -15.53
CA VAL A 125 -6.01 -1.48 -15.26
C VAL A 125 -5.79 -0.99 -13.84
N ALA A 126 -5.65 -1.83 -12.83
CA ALA A 126 -5.29 -1.44 -11.48
C ALA A 126 -3.88 -0.85 -11.44
N TYR A 127 -2.94 -1.32 -12.24
CA TYR A 127 -1.59 -0.74 -12.37
C TYR A 127 -1.59 0.58 -13.13
N VAL A 128 -2.50 0.79 -14.08
CA VAL A 128 -2.65 2.06 -14.82
C VAL A 128 -3.52 3.04 -14.04
N VAL A 129 -4.51 2.58 -13.26
CA VAL A 129 -5.31 3.38 -12.34
C VAL A 129 -4.46 3.75 -11.13
N ASN A 130 -3.80 2.79 -10.47
CA ASN A 130 -2.80 3.08 -9.43
C ASN A 130 -1.55 3.77 -10.00
N GLY A 131 -1.24 3.56 -11.28
CA GLY A 131 -0.17 4.21 -12.02
C GLY A 131 -0.50 5.65 -12.39
N ARG A 132 -1.79 5.95 -12.62
CA ARG A 132 -2.34 7.30 -12.68
C ARG A 132 -2.45 7.90 -11.27
N MET A 133 -2.56 7.07 -10.23
CA MET A 133 -2.32 7.42 -8.82
C MET A 133 -0.82 7.41 -8.44
N ARG A 134 0.12 7.33 -9.40
CA ARG A 134 1.55 7.64 -9.16
C ARG A 134 1.83 9.15 -9.17
N ALA A 135 0.79 9.97 -9.33
CA ALA A 135 0.75 11.25 -8.64
C ALA A 135 0.48 10.93 -7.16
N GLY A 136 1.51 11.01 -6.31
CA GLY A 136 1.34 11.02 -4.85
C GLY A 136 2.19 10.01 -4.10
N ASN A 137 3.50 9.92 -4.37
CA ASN A 137 4.39 9.25 -3.42
C ASN A 137 4.44 10.10 -2.13
N PRO A 138 3.87 9.64 -0.99
CA PRO A 138 3.89 10.43 0.24
C PRO A 138 5.31 10.74 0.71
N GLN A 139 6.30 9.90 0.35
CA GLN A 139 7.70 10.15 0.62
C GLN A 139 8.26 11.33 -0.19
N HIS A 140 7.78 11.54 -1.41
CA HIS A 140 8.19 12.68 -2.23
C HIS A 140 7.64 13.99 -1.65
N VAL A 141 6.36 14.00 -1.27
CA VAL A 141 5.74 15.14 -0.58
C VAL A 141 6.44 15.42 0.75
N ALA A 142 6.78 14.38 1.52
CA ALA A 142 7.51 14.52 2.77
C ALA A 142 8.94 15.09 2.58
N ASP A 143 9.68 14.63 1.57
CA ASP A 143 11.03 15.12 1.26
C ASP A 143 11.04 16.56 0.75
N LEU A 144 10.01 16.93 -0.03
CA LEU A 144 9.82 18.31 -0.47
C LEU A 144 9.43 19.20 0.72
N ALA A 145 8.45 18.77 1.51
CA ALA A 145 7.94 19.55 2.63
C ALA A 145 8.97 19.75 3.75
N SER A 146 9.79 18.74 4.09
CA SER A 146 10.81 18.86 5.13
C SER A 146 11.87 19.93 4.85
N ARG A 147 12.08 20.27 3.57
CA ARG A 147 13.04 21.30 3.11
C ARG A 147 12.41 22.66 2.79
N SER A 148 11.08 22.74 2.86
CA SER A 148 10.33 23.91 2.40
C SER A 148 9.34 24.46 3.43
N VAL A 149 9.04 23.70 4.49
CA VAL A 149 8.07 24.05 5.52
C VAL A 149 8.77 24.37 6.84
N TYR A 150 8.38 25.49 7.43
CA TYR A 150 9.01 26.13 8.57
C TYR A 150 8.03 26.20 9.75
N LEU A 151 8.54 25.92 10.94
CA LEU A 151 7.87 26.30 12.17
C LEU A 151 8.01 27.81 12.34
N VAL A 152 6.91 28.48 12.61
CA VAL A 152 6.89 29.90 12.94
C VAL A 152 6.81 30.05 14.45
N ALA A 153 7.75 30.79 15.04
CA ALA A 153 7.84 31.03 16.47
C ALA A 153 8.22 32.47 16.79
N VAL A 154 7.92 32.88 18.02
CA VAL A 154 8.55 34.04 18.66
C VAL A 154 9.57 33.54 19.67
N GLU A 155 10.80 34.01 19.53
CA GLU A 155 11.89 33.78 20.48
C GLU A 155 11.94 34.92 21.49
N HIS A 156 11.96 34.57 22.78
CA HIS A 156 12.02 35.47 23.93
C HIS A 156 13.20 35.06 24.82
N ALA A 157 13.62 35.91 25.77
CA ALA A 157 14.75 35.63 26.67
C ALA A 157 14.64 34.31 27.47
N GLY A 158 13.42 33.76 27.63
CA GLY A 158 13.15 32.51 28.34
C GLY A 158 12.86 31.27 27.47
N GLY A 159 12.89 31.40 26.14
CA GLY A 159 12.63 30.28 25.22
C GLY A 159 11.86 30.67 23.96
N ARG A 160 11.35 29.67 23.24
CA ARG A 160 10.61 29.86 21.99
C ARG A 160 9.17 29.44 22.15
N ARG A 161 8.26 30.28 21.67
CA ARG A 161 6.82 30.01 21.62
C ARG A 161 6.42 29.74 20.18
N LEU A 162 5.90 28.54 19.93
CA LEU A 162 5.32 28.17 18.63
C LEU A 162 4.08 29.01 18.36
N VAL A 163 3.99 29.59 17.16
CA VAL A 163 2.84 30.36 16.69
C VAL A 163 2.09 29.61 15.59
N GLY A 164 2.80 29.03 14.63
CA GLY A 164 2.17 28.31 13.53
C GLY A 164 3.18 27.68 12.58
N THR A 165 2.74 27.47 11.35
CA THR A 165 3.52 26.89 10.25
C THR A 165 3.53 27.86 9.06
N ALA A 166 4.63 27.89 8.31
CA ALA A 166 4.75 28.62 7.05
C ALA A 166 5.51 27.78 6.03
N PHE A 167 5.46 28.12 4.74
CA PHE A 167 6.21 27.41 3.71
C PHE A 167 6.76 28.35 2.65
N ALA A 168 7.93 28.01 2.09
CA ALA A 168 8.58 28.82 1.08
C ALA A 168 7.82 28.80 -0.25
N ILE A 169 7.69 29.96 -0.87
CA ILE A 169 7.00 30.15 -2.15
C ILE A 169 7.90 30.73 -3.24
N ASP A 170 9.07 31.24 -2.89
CA ASP A 170 10.15 31.57 -3.82
C ASP A 170 11.50 31.10 -3.24
N ALA A 171 12.58 31.24 -4.01
CA ALA A 171 13.93 30.90 -3.54
C ALA A 171 14.58 32.01 -2.71
N THR A 172 14.03 33.22 -2.73
CA THR A 172 14.56 34.41 -2.08
C THR A 172 14.14 34.54 -0.62
N GLY A 173 13.32 33.64 -0.08
CA GLY A 173 12.98 33.63 1.35
C GLY A 173 11.62 34.21 1.68
N THR A 174 10.73 34.27 0.70
CA THR A 174 9.32 34.59 0.91
C THR A 174 8.58 33.33 1.36
N LEU A 175 7.88 33.40 2.48
CA LEU A 175 7.09 32.30 3.04
C LEU A 175 5.60 32.65 3.08
N ALA A 176 4.71 31.72 2.73
CA ALA A 176 3.28 31.86 2.91
C ALA A 176 2.80 31.24 4.23
N THR A 177 1.78 31.84 4.85
CA THR A 177 1.13 31.35 6.08
C THR A 177 -0.29 31.95 6.21
N ASN A 178 -0.99 31.71 7.34
CA ASN A 178 -2.23 32.40 7.65
C ASN A 178 -1.99 33.81 8.21
N ALA A 179 -2.93 34.72 7.98
CA ALA A 179 -2.86 36.07 8.48
C ALA A 179 -2.92 36.14 10.01
N HIS A 180 -3.70 35.29 10.68
CA HIS A 180 -3.70 35.24 12.14
C HIS A 180 -2.36 34.75 12.73
N VAL A 181 -1.67 33.82 12.06
CA VAL A 181 -0.32 33.36 12.47
C VAL A 181 0.65 34.53 12.34
N ALA A 182 0.61 35.23 11.20
CA ALA A 182 1.47 36.36 10.94
C ALA A 182 1.20 37.55 11.88
N ALA A 183 -0.07 37.83 12.18
CA ALA A 183 -0.48 38.88 13.12
C ALA A 183 -0.08 38.55 14.56
N ALA A 184 -0.04 37.26 14.94
CA ALA A 184 0.42 36.83 16.26
C ALA A 184 1.95 36.95 16.44
N LEU A 185 2.69 37.29 15.38
CA LEU A 185 4.09 37.72 15.46
C LEU A 185 4.25 39.19 15.86
N ASP A 186 3.12 39.91 16.04
CA ASP A 186 2.98 41.35 16.25
C ASP A 186 4.31 42.09 16.45
N MET A 187 4.90 42.45 15.31
CA MET A 187 6.05 43.35 15.20
C MET A 187 5.56 44.80 15.31
N GLY A 188 4.70 45.07 16.29
CA GLY A 188 4.08 46.35 16.56
C GLY A 188 5.11 47.35 17.08
N GLY A 189 5.94 47.89 16.19
CA GLY A 189 6.84 49.01 16.50
C GLY A 189 7.71 48.83 17.74
N ALA A 190 8.06 47.59 18.09
CA ALA A 190 8.90 47.31 19.24
C ALA A 190 10.26 47.98 19.04
N ASP A 191 10.61 48.84 19.99
CA ASP A 191 11.99 49.21 20.23
C ASP A 191 12.83 47.90 20.25
N PRO A 192 13.92 47.78 19.46
CA PRO A 192 14.80 46.61 19.45
C PRO A 192 15.36 46.21 20.84
N SER A 193 15.05 46.97 21.88
CA SER A 193 15.42 46.75 23.28
C SER A 193 14.60 45.68 24.01
N ASP A 194 13.42 45.25 23.50
CA ASP A 194 12.57 44.23 24.17
C ASP A 194 12.98 42.77 23.88
N GLY A 195 13.93 42.53 22.96
CA GLY A 195 14.61 41.23 22.81
C GLY A 195 13.83 40.11 22.11
N ASP A 196 12.55 40.33 21.77
CA ASP A 196 11.71 39.34 21.10
C ASP A 196 11.98 39.28 19.59
N ARG A 197 12.13 38.08 19.03
CA ARG A 197 12.46 37.88 17.62
C ARG A 197 11.50 36.91 16.95
N ALA A 198 10.90 37.32 15.84
CA ALA A 198 10.11 36.44 15.00
C ALA A 198 11.04 35.51 14.20
N MET A 199 10.85 34.21 14.31
CA MET A 199 11.71 33.19 13.73
C MET A 199 10.92 32.20 12.88
N ALA A 200 11.50 31.81 11.75
CA ALA A 200 11.10 30.66 10.95
C ALA A 200 12.17 29.57 11.07
N ILE A 201 11.79 28.35 11.42
CA ILE A 201 12.72 27.27 11.74
C ILE A 201 12.43 26.08 10.85
N LEU A 202 13.39 25.68 10.03
CA LEU A 202 13.23 24.56 9.12
C LEU A 202 13.17 23.22 9.87
N SER A 203 12.34 22.29 9.41
CA SER A 203 12.30 20.92 9.95
C SER A 203 13.69 20.27 9.86
N ASP A 204 14.10 19.59 10.93
CA ASP A 204 15.30 18.72 11.00
C ASP A 204 16.67 19.38 10.78
N ALA A 205 16.74 20.57 10.18
CA ALA A 205 17.98 21.33 10.00
C ALA A 205 18.32 22.20 11.21
N PHE A 206 17.33 22.47 12.09
CA PHE A 206 17.44 23.41 13.22
C PHE A 206 17.92 24.81 12.81
N ASP A 207 17.84 25.13 11.52
CA ASP A 207 18.25 26.40 10.94
C ASP A 207 17.14 27.42 11.18
N ALA A 208 17.37 28.29 12.16
CA ALA A 208 16.45 29.34 12.56
C ALA A 208 16.78 30.63 11.82
N ARG A 209 15.82 31.16 11.07
CA ARG A 209 15.92 32.37 10.27
C ARG A 209 15.00 33.43 10.85
N GLU A 210 15.51 34.64 10.99
CA GLU A 210 14.69 35.76 11.46
C GLU A 210 13.73 36.22 10.37
N ILE A 211 12.50 36.52 10.74
CA ILE A 211 11.49 37.11 9.87
C ILE A 211 11.65 38.63 9.93
N ALA A 212 11.96 39.25 8.79
CA ALA A 212 12.23 40.68 8.67
C ALA A 212 10.96 41.52 8.41
N ALA A 213 9.97 40.96 7.72
CA ALA A 213 8.72 41.67 7.41
C ALA A 213 7.53 40.72 7.32
N VAL A 214 6.34 41.31 7.50
CA VAL A 214 5.04 40.64 7.41
C VAL A 214 4.13 41.44 6.50
N ARG A 215 3.43 40.76 5.58
CA ARG A 215 2.41 41.33 4.70
C ARG A 215 1.11 40.54 4.84
N LEU A 216 0.10 41.16 5.44
CA LEU A 216 -1.24 40.58 5.58
C LEU A 216 -2.08 40.84 4.32
N HIS A 217 -3.01 39.95 4.00
CA HIS A 217 -4.02 40.23 2.97
C HIS A 217 -4.79 41.53 3.30
N PRO A 218 -4.96 42.48 2.36
CA PRO A 218 -5.54 43.80 2.64
C PRO A 218 -6.98 43.73 3.17
N ASP A 219 -7.73 42.72 2.74
CA ASP A 219 -9.12 42.50 3.15
C ASP A 219 -9.28 41.63 4.40
N TRP A 220 -8.17 41.11 4.95
CA TRP A 220 -8.21 40.32 6.19
C TRP A 220 -8.52 41.20 7.40
N ARG A 221 -9.23 40.62 8.38
CA ARG A 221 -9.56 41.27 9.66
C ARG A 221 -9.30 40.29 10.82
N PRO A 222 -8.83 40.75 11.99
CA PRO A 222 -8.59 39.88 13.14
C PRO A 222 -9.80 39.01 13.50
N GLY A 223 -9.57 37.72 13.74
CA GLY A 223 -10.60 36.74 14.07
C GLY A 223 -11.43 36.23 12.89
N SER A 224 -11.19 36.71 11.67
CA SER A 224 -11.86 36.25 10.45
C SER A 224 -11.09 35.11 9.79
N VAL A 225 -11.83 34.08 9.35
CA VAL A 225 -11.31 33.04 8.42
C VAL A 225 -11.25 33.54 6.98
N SER A 226 -11.95 34.63 6.65
CA SER A 226 -11.98 35.21 5.30
C SER A 226 -10.69 35.94 5.01
N HIS A 227 -10.07 35.64 3.86
CA HIS A 227 -8.78 36.18 3.46
C HIS A 227 -7.66 35.91 4.47
N ASP A 228 -7.73 34.84 5.25
CA ASP A 228 -6.78 34.51 6.32
C ASP A 228 -5.47 33.95 5.76
N VAL A 229 -4.77 34.77 4.97
CA VAL A 229 -3.50 34.48 4.33
C VAL A 229 -2.56 35.68 4.45
N ALA A 230 -1.28 35.38 4.61
CA ALA A 230 -0.22 36.37 4.71
C ALA A 230 1.09 35.82 4.14
N VAL A 231 2.03 36.74 3.95
CA VAL A 231 3.39 36.43 3.52
C VAL A 231 4.38 36.97 4.54
N LEU A 232 5.44 36.20 4.78
CA LEU A 232 6.56 36.52 5.66
C LEU A 232 7.83 36.63 4.81
N GLU A 233 8.65 37.63 5.10
CA GLU A 233 9.94 37.83 4.43
C GLU A 233 11.07 37.47 5.37
N LEU A 234 11.92 36.52 5.00
CA LEU A 234 13.10 36.17 5.80
C LEU A 234 14.22 37.20 5.66
N ARG A 235 14.94 37.44 6.76
CA ARG A 235 16.11 38.33 6.79
C ARG A 235 17.24 37.76 5.93
N GLN A 236 17.66 38.55 4.94
CA GLN A 236 18.73 38.18 4.00
C GLN A 236 20.13 38.15 4.65
N PRO A 237 21.06 37.35 4.12
CA PRO A 237 20.91 36.45 2.97
C PRO A 237 20.28 35.09 3.34
N VAL A 238 19.35 34.61 2.52
CA VAL A 238 18.75 33.28 2.65
C VAL A 238 18.55 32.63 1.28
N SER A 239 18.53 31.30 1.25
CA SER A 239 18.11 30.50 0.10
C SER A 239 17.13 29.46 0.59
N THR A 240 15.99 29.34 -0.08
CA THR A 240 14.91 28.44 0.32
C THR A 240 14.50 27.53 -0.84
N VAL A 241 13.83 26.43 -0.54
CA VAL A 241 13.28 25.51 -1.54
C VAL A 241 11.80 25.84 -1.72
N PRO A 242 11.39 26.49 -2.82
CA PRO A 242 10.01 26.89 -3.00
C PRO A 242 9.09 25.71 -3.29
N LEU A 243 7.90 25.75 -2.70
CA LEU A 243 6.79 24.90 -3.10
C LEU A 243 6.05 25.48 -4.30
N THR A 244 5.59 24.61 -5.19
CA THR A 244 4.78 25.02 -6.34
C THR A 244 3.35 25.26 -5.88
N LEU A 245 2.82 26.46 -6.13
CA LEU A 245 1.42 26.80 -5.88
C LEU A 245 0.54 26.35 -7.04
N GLY A 246 -0.62 25.78 -6.73
CA GLY A 246 -1.59 25.32 -7.72
C GLY A 246 -2.07 26.42 -8.67
N ALA A 247 -2.26 26.06 -9.93
CA ALA A 247 -2.93 26.95 -10.87
C ALA A 247 -4.40 27.08 -10.48
N THR A 248 -4.99 28.23 -10.79
CA THR A 248 -6.41 28.50 -10.52
C THR A 248 -7.33 27.46 -11.16
N SER A 249 -6.99 27.00 -12.37
CA SER A 249 -7.72 25.92 -13.05
C SER A 249 -7.74 24.62 -12.24
N ASP A 250 -6.68 24.32 -11.51
CA ASP A 250 -6.49 23.04 -10.82
C ASP A 250 -7.22 23.08 -9.47
N VAL A 251 -7.10 24.20 -8.76
CA VAL A 251 -7.81 24.43 -7.49
C VAL A 251 -9.32 24.45 -7.70
N GLN A 252 -9.80 25.07 -8.79
CA GLN A 252 -11.23 25.09 -9.15
C GLN A 252 -11.79 23.72 -9.56
N GLN A 253 -10.93 22.76 -9.89
CA GLN A 253 -11.33 21.40 -10.25
C GLN A 253 -11.30 20.44 -9.04
N LEU A 254 -10.94 20.91 -7.84
CA LEU A 254 -10.95 20.06 -6.66
C LEU A 254 -12.36 19.56 -6.35
N THR A 255 -12.47 18.24 -6.18
CA THR A 255 -13.72 17.58 -5.83
C THR A 255 -13.56 16.75 -4.57
N ARG A 256 -14.68 16.48 -3.89
CA ARG A 256 -14.72 15.55 -2.76
C ARG A 256 -14.09 14.21 -3.12
N GLY A 257 -13.43 13.57 -2.15
CA GLY A 257 -12.81 12.26 -2.34
C GLY A 257 -11.36 12.30 -2.84
N VAL A 258 -10.83 13.48 -3.19
CA VAL A 258 -9.42 13.64 -3.55
C VAL A 258 -8.54 13.44 -2.31
N PRO A 259 -7.49 12.60 -2.37
CA PRO A 259 -6.53 12.47 -1.28
C PRO A 259 -5.70 13.75 -1.19
N LEU A 260 -5.56 14.26 0.03
CA LEU A 260 -4.79 15.44 0.36
C LEU A 260 -3.73 15.09 1.40
N THR A 261 -2.59 15.76 1.32
CA THR A 261 -1.52 15.60 2.29
C THR A 261 -1.17 16.96 2.87
N THR A 262 -0.93 17.03 4.17
CA THR A 262 -0.45 18.24 4.84
C THR A 262 0.83 17.94 5.60
N PHE A 263 1.68 18.95 5.75
CA PHE A 263 2.90 18.87 6.54
C PHE A 263 3.01 20.10 7.43
N GLY A 264 3.14 19.91 8.74
CA GLY A 264 3.21 21.03 9.68
C GLY A 264 3.63 20.65 11.09
N PHE A 265 3.44 21.57 12.04
CA PHE A 265 3.98 21.47 13.40
C PHE A 265 2.88 21.52 14.49
N PRO A 266 2.25 20.39 14.84
CA PRO A 266 1.25 20.34 15.90
C PRO A 266 1.86 20.64 17.28
N ALA A 267 1.41 21.71 17.92
CA ALA A 267 2.01 22.31 19.12
C ALA A 267 2.17 21.36 20.31
N LEU A 268 1.21 20.45 20.53
CA LEU A 268 1.28 19.48 21.63
C LEU A 268 2.39 18.43 21.44
N SER A 269 2.92 18.30 20.23
CA SER A 269 3.85 17.23 19.87
C SER A 269 5.16 17.74 19.25
N THR A 270 5.31 19.05 19.13
CA THR A 270 6.48 19.69 18.54
C THR A 270 7.28 20.39 19.64
N ASP A 271 8.55 20.02 19.78
CA ASP A 271 9.52 20.76 20.58
C ASP A 271 9.96 22.01 19.77
N PRO A 272 9.71 23.24 20.25
CA PRO A 272 10.10 24.47 19.54
C PRO A 272 11.62 24.63 19.37
N LEU A 273 12.42 23.97 20.22
CA LEU A 273 13.89 23.98 20.11
C LEU A 273 14.38 22.92 19.13
N ARG A 274 13.59 21.87 18.90
CA ARG A 274 13.90 20.77 17.98
C ARG A 274 12.69 20.38 17.13
N PRO A 275 12.25 21.27 16.22
CA PRO A 275 11.03 21.03 15.48
C PRO A 275 11.17 19.88 14.50
N ARG A 276 10.19 18.97 14.56
CA ARG A 276 9.99 17.90 13.58
C ARG A 276 8.59 18.03 13.02
N GLY A 277 8.52 18.30 11.72
CA GLY A 277 7.24 18.36 11.03
C GLY A 277 6.59 16.99 10.95
N ARG A 278 5.27 16.97 10.87
CA ARG A 278 4.47 15.75 10.71
C ARG A 278 3.73 15.79 9.39
N LEU A 279 3.84 14.69 8.65
CA LEU A 279 3.02 14.41 7.49
C LEU A 279 1.70 13.80 7.95
N LEU A 280 0.58 14.34 7.47
CA LEU A 280 -0.75 13.78 7.67
C LEU A 280 -1.42 13.66 6.30
N THR A 281 -2.12 12.56 6.08
CA THR A 281 -2.85 12.30 4.84
C THR A 281 -4.31 12.06 5.17
N ASP A 282 -5.19 12.64 4.37
CA ASP A 282 -6.63 12.50 4.54
C ASP A 282 -7.33 12.71 3.19
N VAL A 283 -8.66 12.73 3.22
CA VAL A 283 -9.52 12.90 2.04
C VAL A 283 -10.29 14.20 2.15
N LEU A 284 -10.38 14.92 1.03
CA LEU A 284 -11.17 16.14 0.91
C LEU A 284 -12.67 15.85 1.10
N SER A 285 -13.27 16.39 2.16
CA SER A 285 -14.64 16.09 2.58
C SER A 285 -15.67 16.97 1.88
N ASP A 286 -15.39 18.27 1.74
CA ASP A 286 -16.20 19.23 0.99
C ASP A 286 -15.33 20.32 0.36
N VAL A 287 -15.83 20.91 -0.75
CA VAL A 287 -15.16 22.01 -1.44
C VAL A 287 -16.17 23.14 -1.63
N ARG A 288 -15.89 24.29 -1.03
CA ARG A 288 -16.68 25.53 -1.15
C ARG A 288 -15.74 26.72 -1.24
N LEU A 289 -15.10 26.88 -2.40
CA LEU A 289 -14.07 27.88 -2.61
C LEU A 289 -14.51 29.28 -2.12
N PRO A 290 -13.60 30.01 -1.45
CA PRO A 290 -12.19 29.68 -1.24
C PRO A 290 -11.92 28.68 -0.09
N TYR A 291 -12.95 28.10 0.53
CA TYR A 291 -12.81 27.21 1.68
C TYR A 291 -12.91 25.73 1.31
N LEU A 292 -12.08 24.92 1.95
CA LEU A 292 -12.06 23.48 1.81
C LEU A 292 -12.31 22.86 3.19
N GLU A 293 -13.17 21.85 3.24
CA GLU A 293 -13.42 21.08 4.45
C GLU A 293 -12.56 19.82 4.44
N VAL A 294 -11.74 19.67 5.47
CA VAL A 294 -10.79 18.57 5.63
C VAL A 294 -11.02 17.88 6.96
N GLY A 295 -10.94 16.55 6.99
CA GLY A 295 -11.02 15.75 8.22
C GLY A 295 -9.67 15.61 8.94
N LEU A 296 -8.65 16.34 8.47
CA LEU A 296 -7.27 16.25 8.95
C LEU A 296 -7.26 16.48 10.46
N GLY A 297 -6.47 15.68 11.20
CA GLY A 297 -6.26 15.82 12.65
C GLY A 297 -5.50 17.09 13.02
N ILE A 298 -6.08 18.22 12.66
CA ILE A 298 -5.57 19.58 12.80
C ILE A 298 -5.60 19.93 14.28
N ALA A 299 -4.47 20.44 14.74
CA ALA A 299 -4.23 20.82 16.12
C ALA A 299 -3.60 22.22 16.15
N PRO A 300 -3.64 22.92 17.30
CA PRO A 300 -2.93 24.19 17.46
C PRO A 300 -1.50 24.09 16.92
N GLY A 301 -1.03 25.11 16.21
CA GLY A 301 0.29 25.15 15.57
C GLY A 301 0.35 24.65 14.12
N THR A 302 -0.69 23.95 13.64
CA THR A 302 -0.76 23.51 12.23
C THR A 302 -1.33 24.56 11.28
N SER A 303 -1.86 25.69 11.78
CA SER A 303 -2.25 26.83 10.93
C SER A 303 -1.09 27.27 10.02
N GLY A 304 -1.39 27.47 8.75
CA GLY A 304 -0.45 27.87 7.71
C GLY A 304 0.30 26.70 7.09
N SER A 305 0.03 25.46 7.51
CA SER A 305 0.59 24.26 6.87
C SER A 305 0.08 24.14 5.44
N PRO A 306 0.95 23.88 4.45
CA PRO A 306 0.52 23.65 3.08
C PRO A 306 -0.26 22.34 2.99
N ILE A 307 -1.32 22.36 2.18
CA ILE A 307 -2.05 21.18 1.73
C ILE A 307 -1.66 20.91 0.29
N PHE A 308 -1.12 19.73 0.08
CA PHE A 308 -0.66 19.21 -1.19
C PHE A 308 -1.74 18.37 -1.86
N ASP A 309 -1.87 18.55 -3.17
CA ASP A 309 -2.49 17.55 -4.02
C ASP A 309 -1.57 16.33 -4.18
N ALA A 310 -2.04 15.36 -4.96
CA ALA A 310 -1.27 14.16 -5.26
C ALA A 310 0.04 14.45 -6.02
N ASN A 311 0.20 15.58 -6.69
CA ASN A 311 1.44 15.92 -7.40
C ASN A 311 2.47 16.65 -6.52
N GLY A 312 2.16 16.90 -5.24
CA GLY A 312 3.00 17.72 -4.37
C GLY A 312 2.88 19.22 -4.66
N VAL A 313 1.80 19.64 -5.33
CA VAL A 313 1.45 21.03 -5.58
C VAL A 313 0.57 21.53 -4.44
N VAL A 314 0.87 22.72 -3.92
CA VAL A 314 0.11 23.32 -2.82
C VAL A 314 -1.19 23.89 -3.35
N VAL A 315 -2.32 23.37 -2.87
CA VAL A 315 -3.67 23.78 -3.29
C VAL A 315 -4.41 24.60 -2.24
N ALA A 316 -4.03 24.46 -0.97
CA ALA A 316 -4.65 25.18 0.14
C ALA A 316 -3.68 25.29 1.33
N LEU A 317 -4.06 26.08 2.33
CA LEU A 317 -3.37 26.22 3.62
C LEU A 317 -4.33 25.81 4.73
N VAL A 318 -3.86 25.01 5.68
CA VAL A 318 -4.61 24.63 6.89
C VAL A 318 -4.96 25.89 7.69
N VAL A 319 -6.21 26.01 8.13
CA VAL A 319 -6.69 27.07 9.01
C VAL A 319 -7.19 26.41 10.30
N SER A 320 -6.50 26.67 11.42
CA SER A 320 -6.83 26.08 12.74
C SER A 320 -6.96 27.17 13.81
N GLY A 321 -7.95 27.06 14.69
CA GLY A 321 -8.18 28.04 15.75
C GLY A 321 -9.64 28.15 16.20
N ASP A 322 -9.85 28.84 17.32
CA ASP A 322 -11.17 29.19 17.83
C ASP A 322 -11.73 30.38 17.05
N PHE A 323 -12.29 30.12 15.87
CA PHE A 323 -12.95 31.16 15.07
C PHE A 323 -14.37 31.40 15.57
N VAL A 324 -14.70 32.67 15.84
CA VAL A 324 -16.02 33.10 16.34
C VAL A 324 -17.12 32.88 15.30
N GLN A 325 -16.76 32.85 14.01
CA GLN A 325 -17.64 32.53 12.88
C GLN A 325 -16.91 31.60 11.91
N GLY A 326 -17.57 30.51 11.53
CA GLY A 326 -17.16 29.70 10.39
C GLY A 326 -17.25 30.49 9.07
N PRO A 327 -16.88 29.89 7.93
CA PRO A 327 -16.89 30.62 6.68
C PRO A 327 -18.29 31.17 6.35
N PRO A 328 -18.40 32.32 5.64
CA PRO A 328 -19.70 32.93 5.34
C PRO A 328 -20.65 31.96 4.63
N GLY A 329 -21.87 31.81 5.15
CA GLY A 329 -22.89 30.94 4.54
C GLY A 329 -22.74 29.43 4.83
N LEU A 330 -21.81 29.05 5.70
CA LEU A 330 -21.66 27.68 6.20
C LEU A 330 -22.30 27.53 7.60
N PRO A 331 -22.88 26.36 7.93
CA PRO A 331 -23.47 26.14 9.25
C PRO A 331 -22.39 26.28 10.34
N PRO A 332 -22.71 26.89 11.50
CA PRO A 332 -21.78 26.96 12.61
C PRO A 332 -21.48 25.54 13.11
N HIS A 333 -20.23 25.11 13.00
CA HIS A 333 -19.77 23.87 13.62
C HIS A 333 -19.24 24.20 15.02
N PRO A 334 -19.72 23.54 16.08
CA PRO A 334 -19.16 23.72 17.41
C PRO A 334 -17.69 23.29 17.41
N SER A 335 -16.82 24.11 17.98
CA SER A 335 -15.42 23.79 18.26
C SER A 335 -15.31 22.38 18.87
N GLY A 336 -14.55 21.48 18.24
CA GLY A 336 -14.38 20.09 18.70
C GLY A 336 -15.08 19.01 17.88
N THR A 337 -15.78 19.34 16.80
CA THR A 337 -16.13 18.36 15.74
C THR A 337 -14.95 18.14 14.80
N ASN A 338 -14.76 16.93 14.25
CA ASN A 338 -13.70 16.55 13.28
C ASN A 338 -13.74 17.31 11.92
N VAL A 339 -14.27 18.53 11.90
CA VAL A 339 -14.45 19.38 10.72
C VAL A 339 -13.46 20.52 10.84
N ASN A 340 -12.44 20.51 9.98
CA ASN A 340 -11.43 21.54 9.94
C ASN A 340 -11.46 22.25 8.59
N TRP A 341 -11.01 23.50 8.59
CA TRP A 341 -11.04 24.34 7.40
C TRP A 341 -9.64 24.51 6.82
N ALA A 342 -9.61 24.67 5.51
CA ALA A 342 -8.45 25.15 4.79
C ALA A 342 -8.87 26.25 3.83
N ILE A 343 -7.97 27.17 3.56
CA ILE A 343 -8.17 28.27 2.62
C ILE A 343 -7.38 28.01 1.34
N SER A 344 -8.02 28.22 0.21
CA SER A 344 -7.45 28.07 -1.12
C SER A 344 -6.16 28.89 -1.26
N VAL A 345 -5.15 28.30 -1.91
CA VAL A 345 -3.89 28.98 -2.23
C VAL A 345 -4.11 30.19 -3.15
N GLU A 346 -5.25 30.27 -3.84
CA GLU A 346 -5.62 31.40 -4.70
C GLU A 346 -5.70 32.72 -3.95
N GLU A 347 -6.08 32.67 -2.66
CA GLU A 347 -6.16 33.83 -1.79
C GLU A 347 -4.79 34.49 -1.57
N LEU A 348 -3.68 33.79 -1.79
CA LEU A 348 -2.34 34.37 -1.72
C LEU A 348 -2.03 35.27 -2.93
N ARG A 349 -2.68 35.07 -4.09
CA ARG A 349 -2.31 35.75 -5.35
C ARG A 349 -2.24 37.28 -5.26
N PRO A 350 -3.14 37.99 -4.56
CA PRO A 350 -3.05 39.45 -4.40
C PRO A 350 -1.77 39.91 -3.68
N LEU A 351 -1.17 39.05 -2.86
CA LEU A 351 0.06 39.35 -2.12
C LEU A 351 1.34 39.08 -2.91
N LEU A 352 1.26 38.29 -3.99
CA LEU A 352 2.40 37.91 -4.82
C LEU A 352 2.65 38.86 -6.01
N ARG A 353 1.85 39.93 -6.11
CA ARG A 353 1.93 40.93 -7.18
C ARG A 353 2.77 42.13 -6.79
#